data_AF-A0A1R0X1T2-F1
#
_entry.id   AF-A0A1R0X1T2-F1
#
_cell.length_a   1.000
_cell.length_b   1.000
_cell.length_c   1.000
_cell.angle_alpha   90.00
_cell.angle_beta   90.00
_cell.angle_gamma   90.00
#
_symmetry.space_group_name_H-M   'P 1'
#
loop_
_entity.id
_entity.type
_entity.pdbx_description
1 polymer ?
#
loop_
_entity_poly.entity_id
_entity_poly.type
_entity_poly.pdbx_seq_one_letter_code
_entity_poly.pdbx_strand_id
1 'polypeptide(L)'
;MKGKLLDYYKDNVRAYALVFVYVKKEYKMFNLFFWFMVFCLFLVAGASFSYHWNKVLFNYSLLLFPLSIFLFVWGKRKLDLAARTFLENELELMVPLKGWRGEQFNLLQIELIQTFLLDNGLHYKWKIEKLIDSYELEVKNRKLAPLIAPSILLTLTVPNINQYLPYLYKSPDVIKYNAQGYIFIGIFLLSLVVLMLVTVMSRAYQEVKEEVLIQDLILRKNLISILQDVLLKLEEK
;
A
#
# COMPACT_ATOMS: atom_id res chain seq x y z
N MET A 1 12.18 10.79 26.98
CA MET A 1 11.22 9.66 26.97
C MET A 1 10.46 9.56 25.65
N LYS A 2 9.86 10.65 25.14
CA LYS A 2 9.19 10.67 23.82
C LYS A 2 10.06 10.12 22.68
N GLY A 3 11.30 10.62 22.51
CA GLY A 3 12.23 10.09 21.51
C GLY A 3 12.48 8.58 21.67
N LYS A 4 12.76 8.14 22.90
CA LYS A 4 12.98 6.72 23.22
C LYS A 4 11.80 5.82 22.85
N LEU A 5 10.56 6.26 23.05
CA LEU A 5 9.37 5.50 22.66
C LEU A 5 9.25 5.39 21.14
N LEU A 6 9.53 6.48 20.41
CA LEU A 6 9.53 6.47 18.96
C LEU A 6 10.64 5.57 18.40
N ASP A 7 11.82 5.61 18.99
CA ASP A 7 12.96 4.77 18.59
C ASP A 7 12.66 3.29 18.89
N TYR A 8 12.12 2.98 20.07
CA TYR A 8 11.65 1.64 20.40
C TYR A 8 10.60 1.12 19.41
N TYR A 9 9.63 1.97 19.03
CA TYR A 9 8.64 1.64 18.03
C TYR A 9 9.27 1.31 16.66
N LYS A 10 10.24 2.12 16.23
CA LYS A 10 10.96 1.92 14.96
C LYS A 10 11.70 0.59 14.94
N ASP A 11 12.38 0.27 16.04
CA ASP A 11 13.35 -0.82 16.10
C ASP A 11 12.73 -2.17 16.47
N ASN A 12 11.63 -2.17 17.25
CA ASN A 12 11.09 -3.40 17.85
C ASN A 12 9.62 -3.69 17.51
N VAL A 13 8.81 -2.67 17.20
CA VAL A 13 7.35 -2.85 17.08
C VAL A 13 6.85 -2.74 15.64
N ARG A 14 7.56 -1.99 14.79
CA ARG A 14 7.15 -1.80 13.40
C ARG A 14 7.08 -3.13 12.65
N ALA A 15 6.14 -3.25 11.72
CA ALA A 15 6.01 -4.40 10.82
C ALA A 15 7.32 -4.80 10.10
N TYR A 16 8.13 -3.81 9.73
CA TYR A 16 9.45 -4.06 9.19
C TYR A 16 10.34 -4.83 10.18
N ALA A 17 10.45 -4.35 11.42
CA ALA A 17 11.27 -4.98 12.46
C ALA A 17 10.76 -6.38 12.85
N LEU A 18 9.43 -6.53 12.95
CA LEU A 18 8.81 -7.79 13.37
C LEU A 18 8.83 -8.88 12.30
N VAL A 19 8.67 -8.53 11.02
CA VAL A 19 8.44 -9.52 9.95
C VAL A 19 9.43 -9.37 8.80
N PHE A 20 9.57 -8.18 8.22
CA PHE A 20 10.36 -8.01 6.99
C PHE A 20 11.87 -8.17 7.22
N VAL A 21 12.37 -7.99 8.44
CA VAL A 21 13.74 -8.34 8.82
C VAL A 21 13.98 -9.86 8.71
N TYR A 22 12.98 -10.70 8.85
CA TYR A 22 13.13 -12.16 8.73
C TYR A 22 12.82 -12.66 7.31
N VAL A 23 12.01 -11.91 6.57
CA VAL A 23 11.58 -12.23 5.19
C VAL A 23 12.25 -11.31 4.16
N LYS A 24 13.56 -11.07 4.30
CA LYS A 24 14.29 -10.03 3.54
C LYS A 24 14.29 -10.27 2.03
N LYS A 25 14.33 -11.54 1.59
CA LYS A 25 14.48 -11.89 0.17
C LYS A 25 13.21 -11.58 -0.61
N GLU A 26 12.08 -12.07 -0.11
CA GLU A 26 10.76 -11.86 -0.72
C GLU A 26 10.38 -10.39 -0.64
N TYR A 27 10.75 -9.71 0.44
CA TYR A 27 10.56 -8.27 0.58
C TYR A 27 11.34 -7.45 -0.47
N LYS A 28 12.65 -7.71 -0.64
CA LYS A 28 13.46 -7.08 -1.69
C LYS A 28 12.92 -7.37 -3.09
N MET A 29 12.47 -8.60 -3.33
CA MET A 29 11.88 -9.00 -4.60
C MET A 29 10.57 -8.26 -4.87
N PHE A 30 9.69 -8.14 -3.88
CA PHE A 30 8.46 -7.36 -3.97
C PHE A 30 8.74 -5.89 -4.32
N ASN A 31 9.71 -5.26 -3.65
CA ASN A 31 10.10 -3.88 -3.93
C ASN A 31 10.67 -3.70 -5.33
N LEU A 32 11.50 -4.63 -5.79
CA LEU A 32 12.02 -4.61 -7.15
C LEU A 32 10.88 -4.63 -8.17
N PHE A 33 9.89 -5.52 -7.98
CA PHE A 33 8.75 -5.58 -8.88
C PHE A 33 7.82 -4.36 -8.79
N PHE A 34 7.68 -3.76 -7.61
CA PHE A 34 6.96 -2.50 -7.45
C PHE A 34 7.61 -1.38 -8.28
N TRP A 35 8.92 -1.19 -8.12
CA TRP A 35 9.65 -0.16 -8.89
C TRP A 35 9.67 -0.46 -10.39
N PHE A 36 9.79 -1.73 -10.76
CA PHE A 36 9.69 -2.15 -12.16
C PHE A 36 8.31 -1.83 -12.76
N MET A 37 7.22 -2.05 -12.02
CA MET A 37 5.87 -1.69 -12.45
C MET A 37 5.71 -0.17 -12.62
N VAL A 38 6.22 0.62 -11.66
CA VAL A 38 6.21 2.09 -11.75
C VAL A 38 6.99 2.56 -12.97
N PHE A 39 8.16 1.98 -13.23
CA PHE A 39 8.97 2.29 -14.41
C PHE A 39 8.24 1.95 -15.72
N CYS A 40 7.62 0.77 -15.81
CA CYS A 40 6.81 0.38 -16.97
C CYS A 40 5.62 1.33 -17.20
N LEU A 41 5.00 1.84 -16.13
CA LEU A 41 3.93 2.84 -16.24
C LEU A 41 4.42 4.14 -16.87
N PHE A 42 5.59 4.64 -16.45
CA PHE A 42 6.20 5.81 -17.07
C PHE A 42 6.59 5.57 -18.53
N LEU A 43 7.08 4.36 -18.87
CA LEU A 43 7.38 3.99 -20.25
C LEU A 43 6.13 4.00 -21.13
N VAL A 44 5.01 3.42 -20.68
CA VAL A 44 3.75 3.45 -21.44
C VAL A 44 3.25 4.88 -21.61
N ALA A 45 3.32 5.70 -20.57
CA ALA A 45 2.90 7.10 -20.65
C ALA A 45 3.77 7.87 -21.68
N GLY A 46 5.10 7.75 -21.59
CA GLY A 46 6.02 8.40 -22.52
C GLY A 46 5.89 7.89 -23.96
N ALA A 47 5.70 6.58 -24.15
CA ALA A 47 5.47 5.99 -25.46
C ALA A 47 4.12 6.42 -26.07
N SER A 48 3.10 6.66 -25.24
CA SER A 48 1.80 7.19 -25.69
C SER A 48 1.94 8.61 -26.25
N PHE A 49 2.71 9.48 -25.59
CA PHE A 49 3.01 10.82 -26.11
C PHE A 49 3.81 10.79 -27.42
N SER A 50 4.69 9.78 -27.58
CA SER A 50 5.57 9.63 -28.74
C SER A 50 5.02 8.67 -29.80
N TYR A 51 3.73 8.28 -29.72
CA TYR A 51 3.14 7.23 -30.54
C TYR A 51 3.31 7.47 -32.05
N HIS A 52 3.22 8.74 -32.47
CA HIS A 52 3.37 9.13 -33.87
C HIS A 52 4.80 8.96 -34.39
N TRP A 53 5.80 8.93 -33.50
CA TRP A 53 7.22 8.92 -33.86
C TRP A 53 7.84 7.53 -33.75
N ASN A 54 7.36 6.67 -32.85
CA ASN A 54 7.93 5.32 -32.70
C ASN A 54 6.90 4.26 -32.26
N LYS A 55 6.21 3.68 -33.25
CA LYS A 55 5.20 2.61 -33.04
C LYS A 55 5.77 1.34 -32.42
N VAL A 56 7.04 1.03 -32.69
CA VAL A 56 7.72 -0.17 -32.17
C VAL A 56 7.86 -0.07 -30.65
N LEU A 57 8.30 1.09 -30.16
CA LEU A 57 8.49 1.35 -28.74
C LEU A 57 7.15 1.31 -27.98
N PHE A 58 6.08 1.84 -28.58
CA PHE A 58 4.72 1.73 -28.04
C PHE A 58 4.27 0.27 -27.90
N ASN A 59 4.41 -0.55 -28.94
CA ASN A 59 4.00 -1.95 -28.90
C ASN A 59 4.76 -2.75 -27.83
N TYR A 60 6.08 -2.56 -27.68
CA TYR A 60 6.84 -3.22 -26.62
C TYR A 60 6.43 -2.74 -25.22
N SER A 61 6.18 -1.45 -25.04
CA SER A 61 5.71 -0.91 -23.75
C SER A 61 4.35 -1.49 -23.35
N LEU A 62 3.46 -1.70 -24.34
CA LEU A 62 2.13 -2.24 -24.14
C LEU A 62 2.15 -3.73 -23.75
N LEU A 63 3.15 -4.49 -24.21
CA LEU A 63 3.39 -5.88 -23.79
C LEU A 63 4.10 -5.97 -22.42
N LEU A 64 5.05 -5.07 -22.14
CA LEU A 64 5.81 -5.05 -20.90
C LEU A 64 4.96 -4.65 -19.69
N PHE A 65 3.96 -3.80 -19.87
CA PHE A 65 3.13 -3.31 -18.77
C PHE A 65 2.28 -4.41 -18.10
N PRO A 66 1.50 -5.24 -18.83
CA PRO A 66 0.82 -6.40 -18.25
C PRO A 66 1.77 -7.38 -17.55
N LEU A 67 2.96 -7.62 -18.12
CA LEU A 67 3.97 -8.47 -17.50
C LEU A 67 4.43 -7.89 -16.16
N SER A 68 4.66 -6.57 -16.09
CA SER A 68 5.05 -5.90 -14.84
C SER A 68 3.97 -6.00 -13.76
N ILE A 69 2.69 -5.88 -14.14
CA ILE A 69 1.55 -6.06 -13.23
C ILE A 69 1.53 -7.49 -12.70
N PHE A 70 1.70 -8.48 -13.57
CA PHE A 70 1.73 -9.89 -13.18
C PHE A 70 2.86 -10.17 -12.19
N LEU A 71 4.07 -9.68 -12.46
CA LEU A 71 5.22 -9.83 -11.57
C LEU A 71 4.99 -9.15 -10.21
N PHE A 72 4.39 -7.97 -10.20
CA PHE A 72 4.04 -7.26 -8.97
C PHE A 72 3.04 -8.05 -8.12
N VAL A 73 1.94 -8.53 -8.72
CA VAL A 73 0.92 -9.34 -8.02
C VAL A 73 1.53 -10.64 -7.51
N TRP A 74 2.38 -11.30 -8.32
CA TRP A 74 3.07 -12.51 -7.93
C TRP A 74 4.04 -12.28 -6.77
N GLY A 75 4.83 -11.21 -6.81
CA GLY A 75 5.73 -10.81 -5.72
C GLY A 75 4.99 -10.51 -4.42
N LYS A 76 3.88 -9.78 -4.51
CA LYS A 76 3.02 -9.50 -3.35
C LYS A 76 2.50 -10.80 -2.71
N ARG A 77 2.03 -11.75 -3.51
CA ARG A 77 1.56 -13.05 -3.02
C ARG A 77 2.68 -13.85 -2.36
N LYS A 78 3.88 -13.84 -2.93
CA LYS A 78 5.04 -14.51 -2.34
C LYS A 78 5.44 -13.89 -1.00
N LEU A 79 5.45 -12.57 -0.91
CA LEU A 79 5.69 -11.85 0.34
C LEU A 79 4.62 -12.19 1.39
N ASP A 80 3.34 -12.17 1.01
CA ASP A 80 2.22 -12.51 1.91
C ASP A 80 2.35 -13.93 2.47
N LEU A 81 2.68 -14.91 1.61
CA LEU A 81 2.87 -16.29 2.03
C LEU A 81 4.05 -16.43 2.99
N ALA A 82 5.19 -15.82 2.68
CA ALA A 82 6.36 -15.94 3.52
C ALA A 82 6.20 -15.21 4.87
N ALA A 83 5.54 -14.04 4.88
CA ALA A 83 5.16 -13.34 6.11
C ALA A 83 4.20 -14.17 6.98
N ARG A 84 3.21 -14.83 6.38
CA ARG A 84 2.30 -15.75 7.08
C ARG A 84 3.04 -16.90 7.72
N THR A 85 3.85 -17.62 6.93
CA THR A 85 4.61 -18.77 7.43
C THR A 85 5.51 -18.37 8.59
N PHE A 86 6.13 -17.18 8.53
CA PHE A 86 6.93 -16.66 9.65
C PHE A 86 6.05 -16.39 10.89
N LEU A 87 4.90 -15.72 10.73
CA LEU A 87 4.01 -15.39 11.84
C LEU A 87 3.38 -16.62 12.50
N GLU A 88 2.99 -17.61 11.71
CA GLU A 88 2.39 -18.87 12.20
C GLU A 88 3.43 -19.75 12.90
N ASN A 89 4.66 -19.83 12.38
CA ASN A 89 5.67 -20.75 12.91
C ASN A 89 6.52 -20.17 14.03
N GLU A 90 6.92 -18.89 13.94
CA GLU A 90 7.88 -18.28 14.88
C GLU A 90 7.19 -17.45 15.96
N LEU A 91 6.00 -16.90 15.66
CA LEU A 91 5.24 -16.07 16.59
C LEU A 91 3.92 -16.72 17.03
N GLU A 92 3.62 -17.93 16.53
CA GLU A 92 2.43 -18.72 16.85
C GLU A 92 1.11 -17.93 16.69
N LEU A 93 1.09 -16.96 15.78
CA LEU A 93 -0.08 -16.12 15.52
C LEU A 93 -0.99 -16.78 14.48
N MET A 94 -2.29 -16.72 14.72
CA MET A 94 -3.33 -17.05 13.75
C MET A 94 -3.45 -15.93 12.71
N VAL A 95 -3.11 -16.25 11.46
CA VAL A 95 -3.05 -15.27 10.37
C VAL A 95 -4.27 -15.39 9.45
N PRO A 96 -4.90 -14.29 9.01
CA PRO A 96 -6.06 -14.36 8.13
C PRO A 96 -5.75 -14.91 6.74
N LEU A 97 -6.76 -15.52 6.11
CA LEU A 97 -6.70 -16.05 4.74
C LEU A 97 -6.44 -15.00 3.65
N LYS A 98 -6.67 -13.70 3.90
CA LYS A 98 -6.41 -12.59 2.95
C LYS A 98 -5.46 -11.53 3.56
N GLY A 99 -4.19 -11.52 3.14
CA GLY A 99 -3.11 -10.72 3.75
C GLY A 99 -2.47 -11.40 4.99
N TRP A 100 -1.38 -10.84 5.49
CA TRP A 100 -0.70 -11.34 6.70
C TRP A 100 -0.93 -10.46 7.93
N ARG A 101 -1.26 -9.17 7.74
CA ARG A 101 -1.64 -8.28 8.85
C ARG A 101 -3.06 -8.61 9.29
N GLY A 102 -3.22 -8.95 10.55
CA GLY A 102 -4.50 -9.29 11.17
C GLY A 102 -4.61 -8.74 12.59
N GLU A 103 -5.73 -9.02 13.25
CA GLU A 103 -6.01 -8.55 14.61
C GLU A 103 -4.95 -9.00 15.60
N GLN A 104 -4.52 -10.28 15.55
CA GLN A 104 -3.49 -10.80 16.44
C GLN A 104 -2.14 -10.11 16.26
N PHE A 105 -1.78 -9.74 15.04
CA PHE A 105 -0.57 -8.96 14.77
C PHE A 105 -0.67 -7.56 15.41
N ASN A 106 -1.82 -6.90 15.33
CA ASN A 106 -2.04 -5.62 15.98
C ASN A 106 -2.00 -5.74 17.51
N LEU A 107 -2.56 -6.83 18.07
CA LEU A 107 -2.50 -7.12 19.50
C LEU A 107 -1.06 -7.27 19.99
N LEU A 108 -0.21 -7.99 19.25
CA LEU A 108 1.22 -8.10 19.56
C LEU A 108 1.89 -6.72 19.59
N GLN A 109 1.59 -5.85 18.62
CA GLN A 109 2.16 -4.49 18.59
C GLN A 109 1.70 -3.64 19.79
N ILE A 110 0.43 -3.75 20.17
CA ILE A 110 -0.15 -3.09 21.35
C ILE A 110 0.56 -3.60 22.61
N GLU A 111 0.73 -4.91 22.76
CA GLU A 111 1.38 -5.53 23.91
C GLU A 111 2.84 -5.07 24.05
N LEU A 112 3.62 -5.08 22.97
CA LEU A 112 5.01 -4.61 22.99
C LEU A 112 5.13 -3.14 23.43
N ILE A 113 4.21 -2.28 22.98
CA ILE A 113 4.18 -0.87 23.41
C ILE A 113 3.72 -0.76 24.87
N GLN A 114 2.71 -1.51 25.27
CA GLN A 114 2.20 -1.51 26.64
C GLN A 114 3.29 -1.95 27.63
N THR A 115 4.03 -3.01 27.33
CA THR A 115 5.18 -3.48 28.13
C THR A 115 6.24 -2.38 28.24
N PHE A 116 6.61 -1.74 27.14
CA PHE A 116 7.55 -0.61 27.19
C PHE A 116 7.05 0.54 28.07
N LEU A 117 5.75 0.89 28.00
CA LEU A 117 5.16 1.94 28.83
C LEU A 117 5.15 1.55 30.31
N LEU A 118 4.90 0.27 30.64
CA LEU A 118 4.95 -0.24 32.00
C LEU A 118 6.38 -0.15 32.57
N ASP A 119 7.36 -0.70 31.85
CA ASP A 119 8.77 -0.74 32.25
C ASP A 119 9.37 0.65 32.47
N ASN A 120 8.86 1.65 31.76
CA ASN A 120 9.32 3.03 31.86
C ASN A 120 8.43 3.93 32.75
N GLY A 121 7.44 3.37 33.45
CA GLY A 121 6.54 4.11 34.34
C GLY A 121 5.65 5.14 33.63
N LEU A 122 5.34 4.90 32.35
CA LEU A 122 4.52 5.74 31.47
C LEU A 122 3.08 5.22 31.28
N HIS A 123 2.71 4.12 31.94
CA HIS A 123 1.42 3.44 31.79
C HIS A 123 0.20 4.21 32.34
N TYR A 124 0.40 5.29 33.08
CA TYR A 124 -0.71 6.09 33.61
C TYR A 124 -1.45 6.80 32.47
N LYS A 125 -2.79 6.76 32.47
CA LYS A 125 -3.66 7.36 31.45
C LYS A 125 -3.23 8.77 31.03
N TRP A 126 -3.08 9.69 31.99
CA TRP A 126 -2.67 11.08 31.71
C TRP A 126 -1.29 11.21 31.05
N LYS A 127 -0.37 10.26 31.27
CA LYS A 127 0.95 10.26 30.61
C LYS A 127 0.83 9.80 29.17
N ILE A 128 -0.04 8.84 28.89
CA ILE A 128 -0.33 8.35 27.55
C ILE A 128 -1.04 9.43 26.73
N GLU A 129 -2.07 10.08 27.29
CA GLU A 129 -2.74 11.23 26.67
C GLU A 129 -1.75 12.33 26.32
N LYS A 130 -0.88 12.71 27.27
CA LYS A 130 0.16 13.71 27.04
C LYS A 130 1.16 13.30 25.95
N LEU A 131 1.46 12.01 25.82
CA LEU A 131 2.29 11.50 24.73
C LEU A 131 1.58 11.64 23.38
N ILE A 132 0.31 11.24 23.30
CA ILE A 132 -0.55 11.37 22.12
C ILE A 132 -0.60 12.83 21.66
N ASP A 133 -1.00 13.75 22.55
CA ASP A 133 -1.10 15.18 22.26
C ASP A 133 0.23 15.73 21.71
N SER A 134 1.33 15.32 22.33
CA SER A 134 2.65 15.77 21.92
C SER A 134 3.03 15.28 20.52
N TYR A 135 2.65 14.06 20.13
CA TYR A 135 2.90 13.55 18.79
C TYR A 135 1.95 14.18 17.76
N GLU A 136 0.69 14.39 18.12
CA GLU A 136 -0.29 15.06 17.25
C GLU A 136 0.13 16.48 16.90
N LEU A 137 0.64 17.24 17.87
CA LEU A 137 1.12 18.60 17.67
C LEU A 137 2.29 18.63 16.66
N GLU A 138 3.22 17.68 16.76
CA GLU A 138 4.32 17.55 15.78
C GLU A 138 3.83 17.10 14.39
N VAL A 139 2.85 16.20 14.34
CA VAL A 139 2.22 15.77 13.09
C VAL A 139 1.52 16.93 12.41
N LYS A 140 0.81 17.77 13.16
CA LYS A 140 0.11 18.96 12.65
C LYS A 140 1.08 20.01 12.11
N ASN A 141 2.24 20.17 12.76
CA ASN A 141 3.27 21.13 12.35
C ASN A 141 4.04 20.68 11.11
N ARG A 142 4.12 19.37 10.86
CA ARG A 142 4.76 18.81 9.66
C ARG A 142 3.69 18.41 8.65
N LYS A 143 3.16 19.37 7.89
CA LYS A 143 2.19 19.08 6.83
C LYS A 143 2.90 18.39 5.66
N LEU A 144 2.42 17.20 5.30
CA LEU A 144 2.66 16.64 3.98
C LEU A 144 1.59 17.14 3.02
N ALA A 145 2.01 17.49 1.81
CA ALA A 145 1.06 17.54 0.71
C ALA A 145 0.42 16.14 0.59
N PRO A 146 -0.91 16.02 0.53
CA PRO A 146 -1.54 14.73 0.32
C PRO A 146 -0.99 14.13 -0.98
N LEU A 147 -0.37 12.94 -0.87
CA LEU A 147 -0.11 12.10 -2.02
C LEU A 147 -1.44 11.89 -2.74
N ILE A 148 -1.43 12.05 -4.08
CA ILE A 148 -2.61 12.07 -4.95
C ILE A 148 -3.64 11.05 -4.44
N ALA A 149 -4.76 11.55 -3.93
CA ALA A 149 -5.80 10.68 -3.41
C ALA A 149 -6.29 9.77 -4.54
N PRO A 150 -6.52 8.48 -4.30
CA PRO A 150 -7.09 7.58 -5.31
C PRO A 150 -8.38 8.13 -5.95
N SER A 151 -9.14 8.94 -5.19
CA SER A 151 -10.29 9.69 -5.67
C SER A 151 -9.95 10.68 -6.79
N ILE A 152 -8.86 11.45 -6.67
CA ILE A 152 -8.40 12.38 -7.72
C ILE A 152 -8.09 11.61 -9.01
N LEU A 153 -7.43 10.46 -8.88
CA LEU A 153 -7.09 9.60 -10.01
C LEU A 153 -8.36 9.08 -10.70
N LEU A 154 -9.36 8.65 -9.95
CA LEU A 154 -10.67 8.25 -10.50
C LEU A 154 -11.40 9.42 -11.15
N THR A 155 -11.45 10.60 -10.50
CA THR A 155 -12.11 11.80 -11.01
C THR A 155 -11.48 12.29 -12.32
N LEU A 156 -10.17 12.11 -12.50
CA LEU A 156 -9.49 12.45 -13.75
C LEU A 156 -9.67 11.36 -14.83
N THR A 157 -9.69 10.08 -14.44
CA THR A 157 -9.68 8.97 -15.41
C THR A 157 -11.08 8.68 -15.98
N VAL A 158 -12.11 8.68 -15.15
CA VAL A 158 -13.48 8.30 -15.55
C VAL A 158 -14.04 9.20 -16.66
N PRO A 159 -13.94 10.55 -16.59
CA PRO A 159 -14.43 11.42 -17.65
C PRO A 159 -13.69 11.22 -18.97
N ASN A 160 -12.37 11.04 -18.93
CA ASN A 160 -11.56 10.80 -20.12
C ASN A 160 -11.94 9.48 -20.82
N ILE A 161 -12.15 8.42 -20.04
CA ILE A 161 -12.64 7.14 -20.58
C ILE A 161 -14.05 7.30 -21.19
N ASN A 162 -14.96 7.99 -20.49
CA ASN A 162 -16.32 8.23 -20.97
C ASN A 162 -16.37 9.08 -22.24
N GLN A 163 -15.43 10.01 -22.43
CA GLN A 163 -15.32 10.81 -23.66
C GLN A 163 -14.73 10.01 -24.82
N TYR A 164 -13.81 9.09 -24.55
CA TYR A 164 -13.15 8.28 -25.57
C TYR A 164 -14.02 7.12 -26.08
N LEU A 165 -14.82 6.50 -25.20
CA LEU A 165 -15.73 5.40 -25.48
C LEU A 165 -16.64 5.63 -26.71
N PRO A 166 -17.39 6.75 -26.82
CA PRO A 166 -18.22 7.03 -27.98
C PRO A 166 -17.45 7.13 -29.31
N TYR A 167 -16.20 7.60 -29.26
CA TYR A 167 -15.33 7.71 -30.44
C TYR A 167 -14.93 6.32 -30.95
N LEU A 168 -14.61 5.41 -30.03
CA LEU A 168 -14.35 4.00 -30.31
C LEU A 168 -15.57 3.29 -30.91
N TYR A 169 -16.75 3.46 -30.31
CA TYR A 169 -17.98 2.81 -30.77
C TYR A 169 -18.45 3.29 -32.15
N LYS A 170 -18.12 4.52 -32.53
CA LYS A 170 -18.45 5.11 -33.84
C LYS A 170 -17.39 4.86 -34.92
N SER A 171 -16.30 4.15 -34.59
CA SER A 171 -15.25 3.86 -35.56
C SER A 171 -15.79 3.00 -36.73
N PRO A 172 -15.44 3.31 -37.99
CA PRO A 172 -15.93 2.59 -39.17
C PRO A 172 -15.65 1.08 -39.12
N ASP A 173 -14.49 0.70 -38.60
CA ASP A 173 -14.09 -0.70 -38.48
C ASP A 173 -14.95 -1.45 -37.46
N VAL A 174 -15.31 -0.79 -36.36
CA VAL A 174 -16.12 -1.38 -35.29
C VAL A 174 -17.55 -1.66 -35.76
N ILE A 175 -18.12 -0.72 -36.53
CA ILE A 175 -19.44 -0.87 -37.14
C ILE A 175 -19.40 -1.97 -38.22
N LYS A 176 -18.36 -1.98 -39.06
CA LYS A 176 -18.18 -2.95 -40.14
C LYS A 176 -18.06 -4.39 -39.66
N TYR A 177 -17.37 -4.62 -38.55
CA TYR A 177 -17.17 -5.97 -37.99
C TYR A 177 -18.15 -6.34 -36.88
N ASN A 178 -19.17 -5.52 -36.62
CA ASN A 178 -20.12 -5.70 -35.52
C ASN A 178 -19.39 -5.94 -34.16
N ALA A 179 -18.25 -5.29 -33.96
CA ALA A 179 -17.32 -5.56 -32.88
C ALA A 179 -17.70 -4.92 -31.53
N GLN A 180 -18.88 -4.31 -31.47
CA GLN A 180 -19.39 -3.56 -30.31
C GLN A 180 -19.43 -4.42 -29.03
N GLY A 181 -19.83 -5.69 -29.16
CA GLY A 181 -19.83 -6.65 -28.05
C GLY A 181 -18.42 -6.99 -27.54
N TYR A 182 -17.44 -7.15 -28.45
CA TYR A 182 -16.05 -7.40 -28.07
C TYR A 182 -15.41 -6.19 -27.37
N ILE A 183 -15.75 -4.97 -27.82
CA ILE A 183 -15.31 -3.74 -27.15
C ILE A 183 -15.91 -3.65 -25.75
N PHE A 184 -17.21 -3.95 -25.60
CA PHE A 184 -17.85 -3.97 -24.29
C PHE A 184 -17.18 -4.96 -23.34
N ILE A 185 -16.97 -6.21 -23.77
CA ILE A 185 -16.28 -7.23 -22.98
C ILE A 185 -14.85 -6.81 -22.65
N GLY A 186 -14.12 -6.24 -23.62
CA GLY A 186 -12.75 -5.76 -23.42
C GLY A 186 -12.66 -4.65 -22.37
N ILE A 187 -13.57 -3.67 -22.41
CA ILE A 187 -13.62 -2.56 -21.45
C ILE A 187 -14.09 -3.04 -20.07
N PHE A 188 -15.02 -3.99 -20.03
CA PHE A 188 -15.43 -4.65 -18.78
C PHE A 188 -14.29 -5.43 -18.13
N LEU A 189 -13.53 -6.21 -18.89
CA LEU A 189 -12.35 -6.90 -18.38
C LEU A 189 -11.27 -5.91 -17.93
N LEU A 190 -11.03 -4.84 -18.70
CA LEU A 190 -10.08 -3.78 -18.33
C LEU A 190 -10.47 -3.12 -17.01
N SER A 191 -11.76 -2.81 -16.81
CA SER A 191 -12.23 -2.19 -15.57
C SER A 191 -12.07 -3.12 -14.35
N LEU A 192 -12.29 -4.43 -14.53
CA LEU A 192 -11.98 -5.43 -13.49
C LEU A 192 -10.49 -5.48 -13.15
N VAL A 193 -9.61 -5.42 -14.16
CA VAL A 193 -8.15 -5.36 -13.93
C VAL A 193 -7.78 -4.08 -13.18
N VAL A 194 -8.32 -2.93 -13.58
CA VAL A 194 -8.08 -1.65 -12.89
C VAL A 194 -8.56 -1.73 -11.43
N LEU A 195 -9.75 -2.28 -11.17
CA LEU A 195 -10.27 -2.43 -9.81
C LEU A 195 -9.42 -3.38 -8.95
N MET A 196 -8.94 -4.48 -9.55
CA MET A 196 -7.99 -5.38 -8.90
C MET A 196 -6.69 -4.67 -8.58
N LEU A 197 -6.13 -3.89 -9.52
CA LEU A 197 -4.92 -3.11 -9.34
C LEU A 197 -5.08 -2.06 -8.23
N VAL A 198 -6.17 -1.29 -8.23
CA VAL A 198 -6.45 -0.31 -7.16
C VAL A 198 -6.53 -1.00 -5.81
N THR A 199 -7.16 -2.17 -5.74
CA THR A 199 -7.27 -2.95 -4.50
C THR A 199 -5.91 -3.45 -4.02
N VAL A 200 -5.10 -4.02 -4.91
CA VAL A 200 -3.76 -4.52 -4.59
C VAL A 200 -2.82 -3.36 -4.24
N MET A 201 -2.85 -2.26 -5.01
CA MET A 201 -2.06 -1.06 -4.74
C MET A 201 -2.46 -0.38 -3.44
N SER A 202 -3.75 -0.33 -3.08
CA SER A 202 -4.18 0.22 -1.79
C SER A 202 -3.60 -0.58 -0.62
N ARG A 203 -3.55 -1.91 -0.73
CA ARG A 203 -2.93 -2.79 0.28
C ARG A 203 -1.41 -2.69 0.29
N ALA A 204 -0.79 -2.75 -0.88
CA ALA A 204 0.64 -2.57 -1.05
C ALA A 204 1.10 -1.18 -0.60
N TYR A 205 0.29 -0.15 -0.78
CA TYR A 205 0.57 1.20 -0.32
C TYR A 205 0.78 1.23 1.18
N GLN A 206 0.01 0.48 1.98
CA GLN A 206 0.26 0.41 3.43
C GLN A 206 1.64 -0.16 3.77
N GLU A 207 2.13 -1.11 2.97
CA GLU A 207 3.45 -1.74 3.16
C GLU A 207 4.58 -0.83 2.66
N VAL A 208 4.42 -0.25 1.47
CA VAL A 208 5.40 0.65 0.83
C VAL A 208 5.48 2.00 1.55
N LYS A 209 4.37 2.50 2.11
CA LYS A 209 4.31 3.74 2.89
C LYS A 209 5.25 3.71 4.08
N GLU A 210 5.47 2.54 4.67
CA GLU A 210 6.42 2.42 5.76
C GLU A 210 7.89 2.53 5.28
N GLU A 211 8.20 2.10 4.06
CA GLU A 211 9.57 2.00 3.54
C GLU A 211 10.02 3.20 2.69
N VAL A 212 9.20 3.63 1.73
CA VAL A 212 9.55 4.73 0.80
C VAL A 212 9.34 6.09 1.44
N LEU A 213 8.35 6.18 2.34
CA LEU A 213 8.10 7.37 3.15
C LEU A 213 8.60 7.12 4.57
N ILE A 214 9.91 6.98 4.76
CA ILE A 214 10.59 7.19 6.05
C ILE A 214 10.38 8.65 6.47
N GLN A 215 9.14 9.01 6.72
CA GLN A 215 8.75 10.27 7.25
C GLN A 215 8.37 9.94 8.67
N ASP A 216 9.13 10.48 9.61
CA ASP A 216 8.82 10.44 11.04
C ASP A 216 7.33 10.70 11.31
N LEU A 217 6.66 11.49 10.47
CA LEU A 217 5.21 11.69 10.45
C LEU A 217 4.37 10.41 10.44
N ILE A 218 4.67 9.48 9.53
CA ILE A 218 3.87 8.26 9.35
C ILE A 218 4.08 7.33 10.54
N LEU A 219 5.32 7.21 11.00
CA LEU A 219 5.67 6.43 12.18
C LEU A 219 4.99 7.00 13.43
N ARG A 220 5.00 8.34 13.59
CA ARG A 220 4.29 9.02 14.67
C ARG A 220 2.78 8.80 14.59
N LYS A 221 2.17 8.87 13.40
CA LYS A 221 0.74 8.58 13.22
C LYS A 221 0.37 7.14 13.59
N ASN A 222 1.17 6.16 13.17
CA ASN A 222 0.93 4.77 13.52
C ASN A 222 1.13 4.54 15.03
N LEU A 223 2.16 5.14 15.63
CA LEU A 223 2.39 5.10 17.08
C LEU A 223 1.24 5.75 17.86
N ILE A 224 0.70 6.89 17.40
CA ILE A 224 -0.49 7.52 18.00
C ILE A 224 -1.67 6.54 17.99
N SER A 225 -1.93 5.87 16.85
CA SER A 225 -3.01 4.87 16.75
C SER A 225 -2.84 3.76 17.78
N ILE A 226 -1.62 3.20 17.92
CA ILE A 226 -1.35 2.14 18.90
C ILE A 226 -1.50 2.67 20.33
N LEU A 227 -1.07 3.89 20.62
CA LEU A 227 -1.24 4.50 21.94
C LEU A 227 -2.71 4.75 22.29
N GLN A 228 -3.55 5.11 21.30
CA GLN A 228 -5.00 5.21 21.47
C GLN A 228 -5.60 3.83 21.78
N ASP A 229 -5.19 2.79 21.08
CA ASP A 229 -5.64 1.41 21.36
C ASP A 229 -5.22 0.93 22.77
N VAL A 230 -4.01 1.29 23.21
CA VAL A 230 -3.55 1.03 24.59
C VAL A 230 -4.41 1.77 25.60
N LEU A 231 -4.75 3.04 25.33
CA LEU A 231 -5.57 3.86 26.22
C LEU A 231 -6.98 3.30 26.37
N LEU A 232 -7.61 2.87 25.26
CA LEU A 232 -8.93 2.24 25.27
C LEU A 232 -8.94 0.98 26.15
N LYS A 233 -7.91 0.13 26.04
CA LYS A 233 -7.79 -1.08 26.89
C LYS A 233 -7.56 -0.78 28.37
N LEU A 234 -7.07 0.41 28.72
CA LEU A 234 -6.90 0.84 30.11
C LEU A 234 -8.20 1.37 30.73
N GLU A 235 -9.13 1.88 29.91
CA GLU A 235 -10.45 2.34 30.37
C GLU A 235 -11.44 1.20 30.59
N GLU A 236 -11.24 0.05 29.93
CA GLU A 236 -12.07 -1.15 30.10
C GLU A 236 -11.76 -1.95 31.39
N LYS A 237 -10.78 -1.52 32.20
CA LYS A 237 -10.40 -2.14 33.48
C LYS A 237 -10.76 -1.25 34.67
#